data_AF-A0A511J2Z5-F1
#
_entry.id   AF-A0A511J2Z5-F1
#
_cell.length_a   1.000
_cell.length_b   1.000
_cell.length_c   1.000
_cell.angle_alpha   90.00
_cell.angle_beta   90.00
_cell.angle_gamma   90.00
#
_symmetry.space_group_name_H-M   'P 1'
#
loop_
_entity.id
_entity.type
_entity.pdbx_description
1 polymer ?
#
loop_
_entity_poly.entity_id
_entity_poly.type
_entity_poly.pdbx_seq_one_letter_code
_entity_poly.pdbx_strand_id
1 'polypeptide(L)' 'MRLSTTKGKISAIRFYGDYFGQKDISYLEKNLLNQPFIYEAIKEVLRDINVSDYIFRFSNKDLLSLLF' A
#
# COMPACT_ATOMS: atom_id res chain seq x y z
N MET A 1 0.38 -9.42 -4.43
CA MET A 1 1.31 -8.28 -4.25
C MET A 1 2.72 -8.82 -4.08
N ARG A 2 3.75 -8.09 -4.53
CA ARG A 2 5.15 -8.35 -4.17
C ARG A 2 5.68 -7.15 -3.40
N LEU A 3 6.34 -7.42 -2.28
CA LEU A 3 6.97 -6.40 -1.44
C LEU A 3 8.40 -6.84 -1.13
N SER A 4 9.32 -5.89 -1.09
CA SER A 4 10.70 -6.10 -0.68
C SER A 4 11.09 -5.01 0.28
N THR A 5 11.83 -5.41 1.33
CA THR A 5 12.35 -4.48 2.33
C THR A 5 13.86 -4.46 2.30
N THR A 6 14.43 -3.32 2.67
CA THR A 6 15.87 -3.14 2.83
C THR A 6 16.09 -2.25 4.04
N LYS A 7 16.84 -2.75 5.03
CA LYS A 7 17.07 -2.06 6.31
C LYS A 7 15.76 -1.63 7.02
N GLY A 8 14.74 -2.50 6.98
CA GLY A 8 13.44 -2.24 7.60
C GLY A 8 12.52 -1.26 6.87
N LYS A 9 12.88 -0.79 5.68
CA LYS A 9 12.06 0.08 4.84
C LYS A 9 11.60 -0.63 3.58
N ILE A 10 10.44 -0.26 3.05
CA ILE A 10 9.93 -0.76 1.77
C ILE A 10 10.83 -0.24 0.65
N SER A 11 11.59 -1.14 0.03
CA SER A 11 12.49 -0.81 -1.09
C SER A 11 11.84 -1.06 -2.46
N ALA A 12 10.86 -1.96 -2.53
CA ALA A 12 10.00 -2.14 -3.69
C ALA A 12 8.63 -2.65 -3.26
N ILE A 13 7.58 -2.17 -3.91
CA ILE A 13 6.22 -2.65 -3.74
C ILE A 13 5.53 -2.68 -5.10
N ARG A 14 4.81 -3.77 -5.39
CA ARG A 14 4.02 -3.88 -6.60
C ARG A 14 2.73 -4.68 -6.37
N PHE A 15 1.62 -4.11 -6.82
CA PHE A 15 0.32 -4.77 -6.87
C PHE A 15 0.15 -5.42 -8.26
N TYR A 16 -0.11 -6.74 -8.30
CA TYR A 16 -0.49 -7.49 -9.52
C TYR A 16 -1.91 -8.04 -9.44
N GLY A 17 -2.72 -7.76 -10.46
CA GLY A 17 -4.11 -8.17 -10.53
C GLY A 17 -4.93 -7.17 -11.35
N ASP A 18 -6.17 -7.53 -11.62
CA ASP A 18 -7.15 -6.62 -12.21
C ASP A 18 -7.85 -5.88 -11.07
N TYR A 19 -7.51 -4.61 -10.91
CA TYR A 19 -8.02 -3.75 -9.86
C TYR A 19 -8.85 -2.67 -10.53
N PHE A 20 -10.16 -2.74 -10.37
CA PHE A 20 -11.08 -1.76 -10.93
C PHE A 20 -11.08 -0.44 -10.10
N GLY A 21 -9.90 0.14 -9.89
CA GLY A 21 -9.71 1.42 -9.21
C GLY A 21 -10.03 2.62 -10.09
N GLN A 22 -10.39 3.73 -9.46
CA GLN A 22 -10.58 5.03 -10.14
C GLN A 22 -9.24 5.77 -10.32
N LYS A 23 -8.26 5.50 -9.45
CA LYS A 23 -6.93 6.09 -9.48
C LYS A 23 -5.87 5.05 -9.86
N ASP A 24 -4.78 5.52 -10.46
CA ASP A 24 -3.64 4.67 -10.80
C ASP A 24 -2.95 4.14 -9.53
N ILE A 25 -2.87 2.82 -9.41
CA ILE A 25 -2.26 2.10 -8.28
C ILE A 25 -0.80 2.49 -8.05
N SER A 26 -0.10 2.96 -9.09
CA SER A 26 1.28 3.43 -9.02
C SER A 26 1.45 4.59 -8.03
N TYR A 27 0.41 5.40 -7.79
CA TYR A 27 0.46 6.44 -6.76
C TYR A 27 0.46 5.86 -5.35
N LEU A 28 -0.34 4.82 -5.08
CA LEU A 28 -0.32 4.13 -3.79
C LEU A 28 1.07 3.50 -3.54
N GLU A 29 1.64 2.85 -4.56
CA GLU A 29 2.98 2.26 -4.50
C GLU A 29 4.05 3.29 -4.16
N LYS A 30 4.02 4.46 -4.82
CA LYS A 30 4.97 5.56 -4.56
C LYS A 30 4.87 6.11 -3.13
N ASN A 31 3.66 6.21 -2.57
CA ASN A 31 3.48 6.71 -1.20
C ASN A 31 4.03 5.73 -0.14
N LEU A 32 3.96 4.43 -0.42
CA LEU A 32 4.46 3.37 0.46
C LEU A 32 5.97 3.13 0.30
N LEU A 33 6.56 3.52 -0.83
CA LEU A 33 7.98 3.36 -1.09
C LEU A 33 8.81 4.18 -0.08
N ASN A 34 9.95 3.63 0.36
CA ASN A 34 10.83 4.17 1.42
C ASN A 34 10.21 4.31 2.82
N GLN A 35 8.96 3.91 3.03
CA GLN A 35 8.35 3.93 4.35
C GLN A 35 8.88 2.78 5.21
N PRO A 36 9.03 2.96 6.54
CA PRO A 36 9.28 1.87 7.46
C PRO A 36 8.20 0.79 7.34
N PHE A 37 8.59 -0.48 7.19
CA PHE A 37 7.66 -1.60 7.11
C PHE A 37 7.23 -2.05 8.52
N ILE A 38 6.51 -1.16 9.21
CA ILE A 38 5.90 -1.40 10.53
C ILE A 38 4.46 -0.88 10.52
N TYR A 39 3.59 -1.49 11.32
CA TYR A 39 2.15 -1.26 11.28
C TYR A 39 1.79 0.22 11.45
N GLU A 40 2.39 0.90 12.44
CA GLU A 40 2.11 2.30 12.76
C GLU A 40 2.50 3.20 11.59
N ALA A 41 3.69 3.04 11.02
CA ALA A 41 4.17 3.87 9.92
C ALA A 41 3.28 3.74 8.67
N ILE A 42 2.91 2.51 8.30
CA ILE A 42 2.01 2.29 7.16
C ILE A 42 0.61 2.83 7.46
N LYS A 43 0.10 2.64 8.68
CA LYS A 43 -1.19 3.19 9.09
C LYS A 43 -1.23 4.71 9.02
N GLU A 44 -0.15 5.40 9.41
CA GLU A 44 -0.04 6.86 9.28
C GLU A 44 -0.12 7.30 7.82
N VAL A 45 0.62 6.64 6.91
CA VAL A 45 0.58 6.94 5.46
C VAL A 45 -0.83 6.74 4.90
N LEU A 46 -1.56 5.74 5.39
CA LEU A 46 -2.93 5.47 4.97
C LEU A 46 -3.98 6.39 5.61
N ARG A 47 -3.62 7.34 6.48
CA ARG A 47 -4.60 8.32 7.00
C ARG A 47 -5.08 9.29 5.93
N ASP A 48 -4.18 9.69 5.04
CA ASP A 48 -4.45 10.66 3.97
C ASP A 48 -4.77 9.98 2.62
N ILE A 49 -4.81 8.64 2.60
CA ILE A 49 -4.99 7.84 1.39
C ILE A 49 -6.16 6.89 1.58
N ASN A 50 -7.15 6.94 0.68
CA ASN A 50 -8.20 5.93 0.61
C ASN A 50 -7.81 4.84 -0.39
N VAL A 51 -7.44 3.65 0.09
CA VAL A 51 -7.06 2.50 -0.75
C VAL A 51 -8.20 2.08 -1.69
N SER A 52 -9.45 2.31 -1.28
CA SER A 52 -10.62 1.97 -2.11
C SER A 52 -10.69 2.77 -3.42
N ASP A 53 -9.98 3.90 -3.50
CA ASP A 53 -9.87 4.69 -4.73
C ASP A 53 -8.98 3.99 -5.78
N TYR A 54 -8.08 3.10 -5.34
CA TYR A 54 -7.11 2.40 -6.17
C TYR A 54 -7.49 0.93 -6.40
N ILE A 55 -8.17 0.30 -5.44
CA ILE A 55 -8.61 -1.09 -5.53
C ILE A 55 -10.07 -1.16 -5.08
N PHE A 56 -10.97 -1.49 -6.00
CA PHE A 56 -12.41 -1.54 -5.71
C PHE A 56 -12.72 -2.51 -4.56
N ARG A 57 -13.57 -2.07 -3.62
CA ARG A 57 -13.97 -2.83 -2.42
C ARG A 57 -12.80 -3.31 -1.55
N PHE A 58 -11.69 -2.57 -1.55
CA PHE A 58 -10.53 -2.89 -0.73
C PHE A 58 -10.16 -1.70 0.15
N SER A 59 -10.34 -1.86 1.46
CA SER A 59 -10.17 -0.78 2.43
C SER A 59 -8.74 -0.67 2.94
N ASN A 60 -8.44 0.43 3.65
CA ASN A 60 -7.16 0.60 4.33
C ASN A 60 -6.90 -0.49 5.37
N LYS A 61 -7.96 -1.02 6.01
CA LYS A 61 -7.86 -2.13 6.95
C LYS A 61 -7.48 -3.43 6.25
N ASP A 62 -8.07 -3.69 5.09
CA ASP A 62 -7.76 -4.88 4.29
C ASP A 62 -6.30 -4.83 3.81
N LEU A 63 -5.82 -3.65 3.40
CA LEU A 63 -4.41 -3.49 3.04
C LEU A 63 -3.48 -3.73 4.25
N LEU A 64 -3.80 -3.18 5.42
CA LEU A 64 -2.99 -3.41 6.62
C LEU A 64 -2.98 -4.89 7.02
N SER A 65 -4.13 -5.56 6.95
CA SER A 65 -4.25 -7.01 7.23
C SER A 65 -3.58 -7.90 6.18
N LEU A 66 -3.35 -7.39 4.97
CA LEU A 66 -2.57 -8.10 3.94
C LEU A 66 -1.07 -7.97 4.19
N LEU A 67 -0.64 -6.87 4.81
CA LEU A 67 0.77 -6.55 5.05
C LEU A 67 1.31 -7.11 6.39
N PHE A 68 0.44 -7.23 7.40
CA PHE A 68 0.75 -7.65 8.77
C PHE A 68 -0.23 -8.71 9.26
#